data_AF-A0A7C5NMK1-F1
#
_entry.id   AF-A0A7C5NMK1-F1
#
_cell.length_a   1.000
_cell.length_b   1.000
_cell.length_c   1.000
_cell.angle_alpha   90.00
_cell.angle_beta   90.00
_cell.angle_gamma   90.00
#
_symmetry.space_group_name_H-M   'P 1'
#
loop_
_entity.id
_entity.type
_entity.pdbx_description
1 polymer ?
#
loop_
_entity_poly.entity_id
_entity_poly.type
_entity_poly.pdbx_seq_one_letter_code
_entity_poly.pdbx_strand_id
1 'polypeptide(L)'
;PVKCSAGELVDLAGRCELPLMADESLLTIADAKILLDRPGRIWWNVRISTNGGLRRALALENLASENGVRFTIGCMVGESGILSSAQRLLLQVGPVPEFVEGNYGKFLLSDDLFTGRFRMGLGGRLGALDMRGRFTQDPAMERVRRYGAHVATVK
;
A
#
# COMPACT_ATOMS: atom_id res chain seq x y z
N PRO A 1 14.34 6.12 -12.34
CA PRO A 1 13.92 6.31 -10.93
C PRO A 1 15.07 6.90 -10.11
N VAL A 2 14.85 8.06 -9.50
CA VAL A 2 15.76 8.61 -8.50
C VAL A 2 15.60 7.75 -7.24
N LYS A 3 16.69 7.18 -6.73
CA LYS A 3 16.68 6.41 -5.48
C LYS A 3 17.31 7.27 -4.39
N CYS A 4 16.66 7.33 -3.23
CA CYS A 4 17.15 8.00 -2.04
C CYS A 4 17.12 6.98 -0.91
N SER A 5 18.25 6.76 -0.24
CA SER A 5 18.31 5.91 0.95
C SER A 5 17.61 6.57 2.14
N ALA A 6 17.31 5.79 3.19
CA ALA A 6 16.72 6.32 4.41
C ALA A 6 17.56 7.44 5.05
N GLY A 7 18.90 7.30 5.06
CA GLY A 7 19.80 8.30 5.61
C GLY A 7 19.83 9.59 4.79
N GLU A 8 19.91 9.49 3.46
CA GLU A 8 19.83 10.66 2.58
C GLU A 8 18.50 11.41 2.73
N LEU A 9 17.40 10.67 2.95
CA LEU A 9 16.08 11.28 3.17
C LEU A 9 16.01 12.01 4.52
N VAL A 10 16.65 11.48 5.56
CA VAL A 10 16.81 12.15 6.86
C VAL A 10 17.58 13.46 6.72
N ASP A 11 18.70 13.44 6.00
CA ASP A 11 19.50 14.64 5.74
C ASP A 11 18.70 15.70 4.97
N LEU A 12 17.95 15.27 3.95
CA LEU A 12 17.11 16.15 3.14
C LEU A 12 15.95 16.74 3.96
N ALA A 13 15.30 15.93 4.80
CA ALA A 13 14.19 16.38 5.66
C ALA A 13 14.60 17.49 6.63
N GLY A 14 15.90 17.56 6.97
CA GLY A 14 16.50 18.64 7.74
C GLY A 14 16.65 19.98 7.03
N ARG A 15 16.51 20.00 5.70
CA ARG A 15 16.68 21.19 4.85
C ARG A 15 15.39 21.62 4.18
N CYS A 16 14.33 20.83 4.28
CA CYS A 16 13.00 21.17 3.78
C CYS A 16 12.21 21.94 4.85
N GLU A 17 11.21 22.71 4.47
CA GLU A 17 10.25 23.29 5.43
C GLU A 17 9.10 22.32 5.67
N LEU A 18 8.61 21.69 4.61
CA LEU A 18 7.53 20.72 4.64
C LEU A 18 8.03 19.31 5.03
N PRO A 19 7.18 18.49 5.67
CA PRO A 19 7.47 17.08 5.88
C PRO A 19 7.67 16.35 4.55
N LEU A 20 8.61 15.41 4.54
CA LEU A 20 8.83 14.52 3.40
C LEU A 20 8.06 13.21 3.59
N MET A 21 7.84 12.46 2.51
CA MET A 21 7.24 11.14 2.56
C MET A 21 8.25 10.09 2.09
N ALA A 22 8.48 9.07 2.90
CA ALA A 22 9.32 7.93 2.55
C ALA A 22 8.49 6.87 1.82
N ASP A 23 8.78 6.67 0.53
CA ASP A 23 8.23 5.59 -0.30
C ASP A 23 9.34 4.57 -0.61
N GLU A 24 10.14 4.77 -1.66
CA GLU A 24 11.26 3.87 -1.98
C GLU A 24 12.39 3.87 -0.95
N SER A 25 12.44 4.87 -0.08
CA SER A 25 13.38 4.95 1.06
C SER A 25 12.93 4.12 2.26
N LEU A 26 11.72 3.56 2.27
CA LEU A 26 11.15 2.73 3.34
C LEU A 26 10.85 1.33 2.82
N LEU A 27 11.85 0.44 2.82
CA LEU A 27 11.67 -0.95 2.35
C LEU A 27 11.60 -1.95 3.49
N THR A 28 12.36 -1.70 4.56
CA THR A 28 12.57 -2.61 5.69
C THR A 28 12.36 -1.93 7.04
N ILE A 29 12.26 -2.73 8.09
CA ILE A 29 12.25 -2.24 9.48
C ILE A 29 13.56 -1.50 9.83
N ALA A 30 14.69 -1.90 9.23
CA ALA A 30 15.96 -1.21 9.43
C ALA A 30 15.93 0.21 8.83
N ASP A 31 15.37 0.36 7.63
CA ASP A 31 15.15 1.68 7.03
C ASP A 31 14.23 2.53 7.89
N ALA A 32 13.11 1.95 8.36
CA ALA A 32 12.16 2.61 9.25
C ALA A 32 12.85 3.17 10.51
N LYS A 33 13.73 2.38 11.14
CA LYS A 33 14.50 2.82 12.32
C LYS A 33 15.44 3.99 12.03
N ILE A 34 16.04 4.05 10.84
CA ILE A 34 16.87 5.19 10.42
C ILE A 34 15.99 6.44 10.25
N LEU A 35 14.82 6.29 9.61
CA LEU A 35 13.89 7.42 9.38
C LEU A 35 13.33 8.03 10.68
N LEU A 36 13.38 7.31 11.80
CA LEU A 36 12.97 7.80 13.11
C LEU A 36 13.94 8.84 13.72
N ASP A 37 15.13 9.04 13.16
CA ASP A 37 16.11 10.02 13.66
C ASP A 37 15.57 11.47 13.65
N ARG A 38 14.59 11.76 12.78
CA ARG A 38 13.91 13.06 12.68
C ARG A 38 12.39 12.91 12.83
N PRO A 39 11.88 12.69 14.05
CA PRO A 39 10.45 12.48 14.27
C PRO A 39 9.63 13.68 13.79
N GLY A 40 8.47 13.41 13.18
CA GLY A 40 7.55 14.44 12.66
C GLY A 40 7.98 15.11 11.34
N ARG A 41 9.19 14.84 10.83
CA ARG A 41 9.69 15.41 9.57
C ARG A 41 9.53 14.49 8.37
N ILE A 42 9.36 13.19 8.62
CA ILE A 42 9.22 12.18 7.59
C ILE A 42 7.98 11.33 7.89
N TRP A 43 7.05 11.31 6.94
CA TRP A 43 5.86 10.45 6.96
C TRP A 43 6.14 9.19 6.15
N TRP A 44 5.43 8.10 6.42
CA TRP A 44 5.70 6.81 5.79
C TRP A 44 4.61 6.44 4.78
N ASN A 45 5.01 6.03 3.57
CA ASN A 45 4.12 5.39 2.62
C ASN A 45 4.33 3.87 2.69
N VAL A 46 3.43 3.17 3.39
CA VAL A 46 3.50 1.71 3.55
C VAL A 46 2.74 1.06 2.40
N ARG A 47 3.41 0.18 1.64
CA ARG A 47 2.83 -0.52 0.48
C ARG A 47 3.10 -2.01 0.59
N ILE A 48 2.04 -2.82 0.55
CA ILE A 48 2.14 -4.29 0.66
C ILE A 48 3.13 -4.89 -0.35
N SER A 49 3.08 -4.44 -1.61
CA SER A 49 3.94 -4.92 -2.68
C SER A 49 5.41 -4.53 -2.52
N THR A 50 5.69 -3.35 -1.96
CA THR A 50 7.05 -2.83 -1.79
C THR A 50 7.69 -3.37 -0.51
N ASN A 51 6.94 -3.39 0.59
CA ASN A 51 7.40 -3.86 1.88
C ASN A 51 7.34 -5.39 2.00
N GLY A 52 6.89 -6.06 0.94
CA GLY A 52 6.94 -7.50 0.74
C GLY A 52 6.06 -8.30 1.70
N GLY A 53 4.78 -7.93 1.68
CA GLY A 53 3.67 -8.71 2.22
C GLY A 53 2.99 -8.06 3.43
N LEU A 54 1.79 -8.57 3.73
CA LEU A 54 0.92 -8.07 4.81
C LEU A 54 1.62 -7.99 6.16
N ARG A 55 2.37 -9.03 6.54
CA ARG A 55 3.02 -9.09 7.85
C ARG A 55 4.05 -7.97 8.03
N ARG A 56 4.82 -7.65 6.99
CA ARG A 56 5.84 -6.59 7.06
C ARG A 56 5.21 -5.21 6.99
N ALA A 57 4.18 -5.04 6.16
CA ALA A 57 3.41 -3.80 6.12
C ALA A 57 2.79 -3.50 7.50
N LEU A 58 2.11 -4.47 8.12
CA LEU A 58 1.54 -4.32 9.47
C LEU A 58 2.60 -4.00 10.53
N ALA A 59 3.77 -4.63 10.46
CA ALA A 59 4.87 -4.32 11.38
C ALA A 59 5.38 -2.88 11.23
N LEU A 60 5.39 -2.33 10.01
CA LEU A 60 5.75 -0.94 9.76
C LEU A 60 4.67 0.03 10.25
N GLU A 61 3.39 -0.30 10.06
CA GLU A 61 2.28 0.51 10.58
C GLU A 61 2.29 0.57 12.11
N ASN A 62 2.48 -0.57 12.77
CA ASN A 62 2.60 -0.63 14.22
C ASN A 62 3.78 0.21 14.70
N LEU A 63 4.95 0.06 14.06
CA LEU A 63 6.13 0.85 14.41
C LEU A 63 5.88 2.36 14.19
N ALA A 64 5.17 2.74 13.14
CA ALA A 64 4.80 4.13 12.87
C ALA A 64 3.91 4.66 14.00
N SER A 65 2.84 3.92 14.32
CA SER A 65 1.87 4.27 15.36
C SER A 65 2.52 4.37 16.75
N GLU A 66 3.40 3.43 17.10
CA GLU A 66 4.13 3.40 18.38
C GLU A 66 5.05 4.62 18.55
N ASN A 67 5.56 5.18 17.45
CA ASN A 67 6.46 6.33 17.44
C ASN A 67 5.76 7.64 17.05
N GLY A 68 4.43 7.65 16.91
CA GLY A 68 3.67 8.84 16.51
C GLY A 68 4.00 9.35 15.10
N VAL A 69 4.51 8.47 14.22
CA VAL A 69 4.79 8.80 12.82
C VAL A 69 3.49 8.71 12.02
N ARG A 70 3.16 9.78 11.30
CA ARG A 70 2.04 9.76 10.35
C ARG A 70 2.39 8.87 9.16
N PHE A 71 1.45 8.03 8.76
CA PHE A 71 1.64 7.10 7.66
C PHE A 71 0.41 7.02 6.76
N THR A 72 0.66 6.63 5.52
CA THR A 72 -0.33 6.36 4.48
C THR A 72 -0.22 4.89 4.10
N ILE A 73 -1.36 4.23 3.86
CA ILE A 73 -1.35 2.93 3.19
C ILE A 73 -1.46 3.19 1.69
N GLY A 74 -0.33 3.09 1.00
CA GLY A 74 -0.22 3.30 -0.42
C GLY A 74 -0.64 2.09 -1.25
N CYS A 75 -0.54 2.26 -2.56
CA CYS A 75 -0.82 1.22 -3.54
C CYS A 75 0.13 1.30 -4.74
N MET A 76 0.11 0.28 -5.60
CA MET A 76 0.71 0.37 -6.93
C MET A 76 -0.31 0.88 -7.94
N VAL A 77 0.14 1.64 -8.93
CA VAL A 77 -0.71 2.03 -10.07
C VAL A 77 -1.15 0.77 -10.81
N GLY A 78 -2.46 0.61 -10.98
CA GLY A 78 -3.04 -0.54 -11.68
C GLY A 78 -2.96 -1.86 -10.91
N GLU A 79 -2.92 -1.83 -9.58
CA GLU A 79 -3.08 -3.05 -8.79
C GLU A 79 -4.46 -3.70 -9.00
N SER A 80 -4.51 -5.04 -8.97
CA SER A 80 -5.75 -5.80 -9.09
C SER A 80 -6.48 -5.89 -7.74
N GLY A 81 -7.71 -6.43 -7.78
CA GLY A 81 -8.48 -6.74 -6.57
C GLY A 81 -7.74 -7.62 -5.54
N ILE A 82 -6.66 -8.33 -5.91
CA ILE A 82 -5.83 -9.08 -4.96
C ILE A 82 -5.21 -8.13 -3.93
N LEU A 83 -4.49 -7.10 -4.39
CA LEU A 83 -3.79 -6.18 -3.49
C LEU A 83 -4.77 -5.24 -2.81
N SER A 84 -5.82 -4.78 -3.50
CA SER A 84 -6.86 -3.96 -2.87
C SER A 84 -7.61 -4.72 -1.76
N SER A 85 -7.88 -6.01 -1.92
CA SER A 85 -8.48 -6.83 -0.86
C SER A 85 -7.52 -7.06 0.31
N ALA A 86 -6.22 -7.28 0.04
CA ALA A 86 -5.20 -7.41 1.06
C ALA A 86 -5.02 -6.11 1.87
N GLN A 87 -4.99 -4.96 1.20
CA GLN A 87 -4.93 -3.64 1.83
C GLN A 87 -6.14 -3.38 2.74
N ARG A 88 -7.32 -3.77 2.29
CA ARG A 88 -8.55 -3.68 3.10
C ARG A 88 -8.52 -4.54 4.35
N LEU A 89 -7.92 -5.73 4.31
CA LEU A 89 -7.69 -6.52 5.52
C LEU A 89 -6.73 -5.80 6.47
N LEU A 90 -5.65 -5.24 5.92
CA LEU A 90 -4.65 -4.51 6.69
C LEU A 90 -5.28 -3.33 7.44
N LEU A 91 -6.16 -2.57 6.79
CA LEU A 91 -6.95 -1.49 7.40
C LEU A 91 -7.90 -1.93 8.52
N GLN A 92 -8.27 -3.22 8.59
CA GLN A 92 -9.13 -3.74 9.68
C GLN A 92 -8.34 -4.15 10.92
N VAL A 93 -7.10 -4.61 10.73
CA VAL A 93 -6.29 -5.21 11.80
C VAL A 93 -5.15 -4.30 12.26
N GLY A 94 -4.77 -3.33 11.43
CA GLY A 94 -3.69 -2.39 11.68
C GLY A 94 -4.15 -1.09 12.33
N PRO A 95 -3.19 -0.23 12.70
CA PRO A 95 -3.45 1.12 13.17
C PRO A 95 -4.15 1.98 12.12
N VAL A 96 -4.78 3.08 12.56
CA VAL A 96 -5.49 4.00 11.66
C VAL A 96 -4.47 4.85 10.88
N PRO A 97 -4.43 4.79 9.54
CA PRO A 97 -3.56 5.65 8.73
C PRO A 97 -4.13 7.06 8.60
N GLU A 98 -3.27 8.02 8.26
CA GLU A 98 -3.67 9.38 7.90
C GLU A 98 -4.43 9.38 6.56
N PHE A 99 -3.91 8.63 5.58
CA PHE A 99 -4.49 8.50 4.25
C PHE A 99 -4.45 7.06 3.75
N VAL A 100 -5.34 6.76 2.79
CA VAL A 100 -5.39 5.48 2.09
C VAL A 100 -5.45 5.75 0.59
N GLU A 101 -4.53 5.14 -0.15
CA GLU A 101 -4.53 5.12 -1.61
C GLU A 101 -5.05 3.78 -2.13
N GLY A 102 -5.32 3.67 -3.43
CA GLY A 102 -5.63 2.39 -4.06
C GLY A 102 -7.12 2.09 -4.12
N ASN A 103 -7.45 0.82 -4.31
CA ASN A 103 -8.84 0.41 -4.57
C ASN A 103 -9.42 1.10 -5.82
N TYR A 104 -8.60 1.37 -6.84
CA TYR A 104 -9.04 2.08 -8.04
C TYR A 104 -9.85 1.20 -9.00
N GLY A 105 -9.58 -0.10 -9.03
CA GLY A 105 -10.22 -1.06 -9.92
C GLY A 105 -10.31 -0.53 -11.35
N LYS A 106 -11.54 -0.48 -11.90
CA LYS A 106 -11.79 -0.03 -13.27
C LYS A 106 -11.58 1.47 -13.56
N PHE A 107 -11.14 2.27 -12.59
CA PHE A 107 -10.63 3.61 -12.89
C PHE A 107 -9.26 3.56 -13.59
N LEU A 108 -8.47 2.51 -13.33
CA LEU A 108 -7.17 2.29 -13.96
C LEU A 108 -7.12 1.04 -14.84
N LEU A 109 -7.91 0.01 -14.50
CA LEU A 109 -7.92 -1.27 -15.19
C LEU A 109 -9.06 -1.35 -16.23
N SER A 110 -8.78 -1.88 -17.42
CA SER A 110 -9.83 -2.21 -18.39
C SER A 110 -10.72 -3.35 -17.90
N ASP A 111 -10.14 -4.31 -17.17
CA ASP A 111 -10.85 -5.37 -16.45
C ASP A 111 -10.07 -5.79 -15.21
N ASP A 112 -10.76 -6.37 -14.22
CA ASP A 112 -10.16 -6.83 -12.97
C ASP A 112 -10.30 -8.36 -12.85
N LEU A 113 -9.39 -9.01 -12.13
CA LEU A 113 -9.45 -10.44 -11.84
C LEU A 113 -10.65 -10.78 -10.94
N PHE A 114 -11.21 -9.81 -10.24
CA PHE A 114 -12.31 -9.99 -9.31
C PHE A 114 -13.64 -9.52 -9.92
N THR A 115 -14.72 -10.23 -9.57
CA THR A 115 -16.08 -9.90 -10.02
C THR A 115 -16.79 -8.93 -9.07
N GLY A 116 -16.34 -8.80 -7.82
CA GLY A 116 -16.91 -7.87 -6.85
C GLY A 116 -16.22 -6.52 -6.76
N ARG A 117 -16.71 -5.73 -5.81
CA ARG A 117 -16.44 -4.30 -5.72
C ARG A 117 -15.35 -4.01 -4.68
N PHE A 118 -14.11 -4.35 -5.00
CA PHE A 118 -12.96 -3.82 -4.26
C PHE A 118 -12.66 -2.37 -4.60
N ARG A 119 -13.33 -1.80 -5.61
CA ARG A 119 -13.22 -0.39 -5.98
C ARG A 119 -13.76 0.54 -4.89
N MET A 120 -13.09 1.66 -4.64
CA MET A 120 -13.61 2.77 -3.85
C MET A 120 -14.89 3.35 -4.48
N GLY A 121 -15.81 3.78 -3.63
CA GLY A 121 -17.07 4.42 -4.00
C GLY A 121 -16.95 5.94 -4.13
N LEU A 122 -18.10 6.59 -4.27
CA LEU A 122 -18.21 8.05 -4.30
C LEU A 122 -17.57 8.68 -3.06
N GLY A 123 -16.80 9.76 -3.25
CA GLY A 123 -16.09 10.45 -2.17
C GLY A 123 -14.95 9.63 -1.55
N GLY A 124 -14.38 8.67 -2.28
CA GLY A 124 -13.27 7.84 -1.80
C GLY A 124 -13.67 6.78 -0.76
N ARG A 125 -14.97 6.55 -0.57
CA ARG A 125 -15.46 5.65 0.49
C ARG A 125 -15.14 4.19 0.16
N LEU A 126 -14.46 3.50 1.06
CA LEU A 126 -14.31 2.06 0.98
C LEU A 126 -15.60 1.40 1.48
N GLY A 127 -16.23 0.59 0.63
CA GLY A 127 -17.40 -0.21 1.05
C GLY A 127 -17.02 -1.26 2.10
N ALA A 128 -17.99 -1.70 2.90
CA ALA A 128 -17.78 -2.72 3.92
C ALA A 128 -17.23 -4.01 3.30
N LEU A 129 -16.25 -4.64 3.96
CA LEU A 129 -15.90 -6.03 3.69
C LEU A 129 -16.81 -6.94 4.49
N ASP A 130 -17.10 -8.13 3.96
CA ASP A 130 -17.78 -9.18 4.72
C ASP A 130 -16.96 -9.48 5.99
N MET A 131 -17.56 -9.21 7.16
CA MET A 131 -16.95 -9.28 8.49
C MET A 131 -16.48 -10.69 8.90
N ARG A 132 -16.69 -11.71 8.04
CA ARG A 132 -16.30 -13.09 8.31
C ARG A 132 -14.82 -13.40 8.06
N GLY A 133 -13.96 -12.38 7.97
CA GLY A 133 -12.52 -12.56 7.70
C GLY A 133 -12.24 -13.26 6.36
N ARG A 134 -13.26 -13.29 5.50
CA ARG A 134 -13.21 -13.99 4.25
C ARG A 134 -12.59 -13.04 3.23
N PHE A 135 -11.36 -13.35 2.83
CA PHE A 135 -10.74 -12.88 1.58
C PHE A 135 -11.59 -13.18 0.33
N THR A 136 -12.74 -13.83 0.48
CA THR A 136 -13.40 -14.75 -0.44
C THR A 136 -14.22 -14.03 -1.50
N GLN A 137 -13.52 -13.28 -2.32
CA GLN A 137 -13.81 -13.49 -3.72
C GLN A 137 -12.61 -14.20 -4.28
N ASP A 138 -12.78 -15.46 -4.65
CA ASP A 138 -11.77 -16.08 -5.48
C ASP A 138 -11.67 -15.26 -6.76
N PRO A 139 -10.45 -15.00 -7.27
CA PRO A 139 -10.31 -14.38 -8.57
C PRO A 139 -11.08 -15.24 -9.59
N ALA A 140 -11.74 -14.58 -10.53
CA ALA A 140 -12.41 -15.25 -11.63
C ALA A 140 -11.36 -16.00 -12.45
N MET A 141 -11.26 -17.31 -12.25
CA MET A 141 -10.21 -18.13 -12.86
C MET A 141 -10.23 -18.09 -14.38
N GLU A 142 -11.38 -17.83 -14.98
CA GLU A 142 -11.53 -17.56 -16.42
C GLU A 142 -10.76 -16.30 -16.84
N ARG A 143 -10.87 -15.19 -16.08
CA ARG A 143 -10.08 -13.97 -16.31
C ARG A 143 -8.59 -14.18 -16.03
N VAL A 144 -8.25 -14.92 -14.96
CA VAL A 144 -6.85 -15.28 -14.66
C VAL A 144 -6.22 -16.04 -15.83
N ARG A 145 -6.92 -17.02 -16.40
CA ARG A 145 -6.44 -17.77 -17.58
C ARG A 145 -6.29 -16.87 -18.81
N ARG A 146 -7.28 -16.01 -19.08
CA ARG A 146 -7.26 -15.06 -20.20
C ARG A 146 -6.04 -14.12 -20.12
N TYR A 147 -5.89 -13.42 -18.99
CA TYR A 147 -4.82 -12.45 -18.80
C TYR A 147 -3.45 -13.10 -18.58
N GLY A 148 -3.39 -14.31 -18.03
CA GLY A 148 -2.17 -15.10 -17.95
C GLY A 148 -1.61 -15.50 -19.32
N ALA A 149 -2.47 -15.80 -20.29
CA ALA A 149 -2.04 -16.14 -21.65
C ALA A 149 -1.49 -14.92 -22.41
N HIS A 150 -2.04 -13.73 -22.19
CA HIS A 150 -1.54 -12.48 -22.80
C HIS A 150 -0.08 -12.17 -22.43
N VAL A 151 0.36 -12.51 -21.21
CA VAL A 151 1.76 -12.36 -20.78
C VAL A 151 2.68 -13.35 -21.52
N ALA A 152 2.20 -14.55 -21.83
CA ALA A 152 2.99 -15.55 -22.56
C ALA A 152 3.22 -15.19 -24.04
N THR A 153 2.36 -14.34 -24.61
CA THR A 153 2.45 -13.86 -26.00
C THR A 153 3.28 -12.58 -26.17
N VAL A 154 3.74 -11.96 -25.08
CA VAL A 154 4.70 -10.84 -25.10
C VAL A 154 6.10 -11.38 -24.80
N LYS A 155 6.53 -12.36 -25.61
CA LYS A 155 7.91 -12.82 -25.69
C LYS A 155 8.50 -12.42 -27.04
#